data_AF-A0A9W7EE94-F1
#
_entry.id   AF-A0A9W7EE94-F1
#
_cell.length_a   1.000
_cell.length_b   1.000
_cell.length_c   1.000
_cell.angle_alpha   90.00
_cell.angle_beta   90.00
_cell.angle_gamma   90.00
#
_symmetry.space_group_name_H-M   'P 1'
#
loop_
_entity.id
_entity.type
_entity.pdbx_description
1 polymer ?
#
loop_
_entity_poly.entity_id
_entity_poly.type
_entity_poly.pdbx_seq_one_letter_code
_entity_poly.pdbx_strand_id
1 'polypeptide(L)'
;MNEITAKDVLLPFFIIWFCATLTLVLFTVLPDSPEFWNVKLTLDQFGTIIQSSGKCTTQNCSDIYIGVLYGIQILVLVLACWQYYIARKISVEYSESTWISYAVLSVLQAMIISIPLEYMDTGTASKFFINIFRITIVAWSILGFIFVPKIVYLYNDRKEKKGKAFGKKNLSEEEKKNLAIMNKKHRGMTSSAKSTRSSISSSEDGARFVIASTYQDKTGKIEKGKSFAPARATIAKAIIFEESQEAEEVKAPATPIPSKDVKRVNSYGDGSPF
;
A
#
# COMPACT_ATOMS: atom_id res chain seq x y z
N MET A 1 2.40 30.69 10.59
CA MET A 1 2.55 29.27 10.21
C MET A 1 1.85 29.13 8.89
N ASN A 2 2.59 28.90 7.81
CA ASN A 2 1.97 28.72 6.50
C ASN A 2 1.32 27.34 6.51
N GLU A 3 0.00 27.27 6.29
CA GLU A 3 -0.70 26.01 6.09
C GLU A 3 -0.10 25.32 4.87
N ILE A 4 0.58 24.21 5.10
CA ILE A 4 1.13 23.39 4.03
C ILE A 4 -0.08 22.81 3.29
N THR A 5 -0.29 23.28 2.06
CA THR A 5 -1.42 22.85 1.25
C THR A 5 -1.03 21.57 0.50
N ALA A 6 -1.99 20.68 0.25
CA ALA A 6 -1.76 19.45 -0.53
C ALA A 6 -1.09 19.70 -1.90
N LYS A 7 -1.21 20.92 -2.44
CA LYS A 7 -0.57 21.38 -3.68
C LYS A 7 0.96 21.37 -3.61
N ASP A 8 1.55 21.63 -2.44
CA ASP A 8 3.01 21.69 -2.27
C ASP A 8 3.67 20.31 -2.36
N VAL A 9 2.93 19.26 -1.98
CA VAL A 9 3.38 17.85 -2.08
C VAL A 9 3.15 17.29 -3.48
N LEU A 10 2.12 17.78 -4.18
CA LEU A 10 1.75 17.34 -5.51
C LEU A 10 2.77 17.79 -6.57
N LEU A 11 3.36 18.99 -6.40
CA LEU A 11 4.33 19.56 -7.32
C LEU A 11 5.57 18.67 -7.56
N PRO A 12 6.33 18.23 -6.53
CA PRO A 12 7.51 17.38 -6.74
C PRO A 12 7.15 16.03 -7.35
N PHE A 13 5.98 15.48 -7.02
CA PHE A 13 5.50 14.24 -7.60
C PHE A 13 5.31 14.35 -9.12
N PHE A 14 4.68 15.44 -9.58
CA PHE A 14 4.51 15.69 -11.01
C PHE A 14 5.82 15.93 -11.74
N ILE A 15 6.76 16.65 -11.12
CA ILE A 15 8.09 16.89 -11.73
C ILE A 15 8.82 15.57 -11.96
N ILE A 16 8.84 14.69 -10.96
CA ILE A 16 9.49 13.38 -11.06
C ILE A 16 8.81 12.51 -12.11
N TRP A 17 7.48 12.42 -12.07
CA TRP A 17 6.69 11.66 -13.05
C TRP A 17 6.94 12.16 -14.47
N PHE A 18 6.87 13.48 -14.69
CA PHE A 18 7.12 14.09 -15.99
C PHE A 18 8.54 13.84 -16.49
N CYS A 19 9.56 13.94 -15.63
CA CYS A 19 10.95 13.66 -15.99
C CYS A 19 11.15 12.19 -16.40
N ALA A 20 10.55 11.25 -15.67
CA ALA A 20 10.59 9.82 -15.99
C ALA A 20 9.87 9.52 -17.33
N THR A 21 8.68 10.07 -17.53
CA THR A 21 7.93 9.92 -18.79
C THR A 21 8.68 10.55 -19.96
N LEU A 22 9.25 11.75 -19.79
CA LEU A 22 10.03 12.40 -20.83
C LEU A 22 11.26 11.58 -21.23
N THR A 23 11.94 10.97 -20.26
CA THR A 23 13.06 10.06 -20.52
C THR A 23 12.64 8.86 -21.37
N LEU A 24 11.49 8.25 -21.04
CA LEU A 24 10.95 7.14 -21.83
C LEU A 24 10.51 7.58 -23.23
N VAL A 25 9.91 8.76 -23.37
CA VAL A 25 9.50 9.30 -24.67
C VAL A 25 10.72 9.64 -25.54
N LEU A 26 11.78 10.22 -24.96
CA LEU A 26 13.02 10.45 -25.69
C LEU A 26 13.65 9.14 -26.16
N PHE A 27 13.59 8.08 -25.33
CA PHE A 27 14.06 6.76 -25.72
C PHE A 27 13.24 6.16 -26.89
N THR A 28 11.91 6.35 -26.90
CA THR A 28 11.06 5.79 -27.97
C THR A 28 11.08 6.61 -29.27
N VAL A 29 11.30 7.93 -29.20
CA VAL A 29 11.24 8.82 -30.37
C VAL A 29 12.59 8.99 -31.06
N LEU A 30 13.71 8.88 -30.33
CA LEU A 30 15.03 9.06 -30.93
C LEU A 30 15.36 7.86 -31.86
N PRO A 31 15.69 8.09 -33.14
CA PRO A 31 15.91 7.04 -34.13
C PRO A 31 17.24 6.29 -33.97
N ASP A 32 18.00 6.57 -32.91
CA ASP A 32 19.39 6.12 -32.73
C ASP A 32 19.54 4.61 -32.44
N SER A 33 18.44 3.88 -32.23
CA SER A 33 18.48 2.43 -32.07
C SER A 33 17.30 1.73 -32.74
N PRO A 34 17.42 1.34 -34.03
CA PRO A 34 16.50 0.37 -34.60
C PRO A 34 16.51 -0.91 -33.73
N GLU A 35 15.35 -1.25 -33.18
CA GLU A 35 15.13 -2.50 -32.48
C GLU A 35 15.20 -3.64 -33.50
N PHE A 36 16.17 -4.53 -33.34
CA PHE A 36 16.25 -5.74 -34.15
C PHE A 36 15.87 -6.95 -33.32
N TRP A 37 14.99 -7.77 -33.90
CA TRP A 37 14.65 -9.06 -33.33
C TRP A 37 15.80 -10.04 -33.56
N ASN A 38 16.59 -10.30 -32.51
CA ASN A 38 17.70 -11.25 -32.58
C ASN A 38 17.20 -12.64 -32.18
N VAL A 39 17.16 -13.56 -33.14
CA VAL A 39 16.78 -14.96 -32.91
C VAL A 39 18.03 -15.80 -32.74
N LYS A 40 18.21 -16.38 -31.56
CA LYS A 40 19.22 -17.41 -31.31
C LYS A 40 18.59 -18.78 -31.48
N LEU A 41 19.12 -19.55 -32.42
CA LEU A 41 18.73 -20.94 -32.66
C LEU A 41 19.72 -21.83 -31.89
N THR A 42 19.19 -22.65 -30.99
CA THR A 42 19.94 -23.73 -30.38
C THR A 42 19.73 -24.97 -31.26
N LEU A 43 20.85 -25.51 -31.77
CA LEU A 43 20.88 -26.68 -32.63
C LEU A 43 21.31 -27.90 -31.81
N ASP A 44 20.73 -29.05 -32.12
CA ASP A 44 21.22 -30.35 -31.63
C ASP A 44 22.50 -30.77 -32.39
N GLN A 45 23.18 -31.80 -31.90
CA GLN A 45 24.34 -32.43 -32.54
C GLN A 45 24.08 -32.87 -34.00
N PHE A 46 22.82 -33.09 -34.37
CA PHE A 46 22.39 -33.45 -35.72
C PHE A 46 22.00 -32.24 -36.60
N GLY A 47 22.19 -31.01 -36.11
CA GLY A 47 21.82 -29.78 -36.84
C GLY A 47 20.33 -29.46 -36.85
N THR A 48 19.52 -30.19 -36.07
CA THR A 48 18.08 -29.91 -35.92
C THR A 48 17.85 -28.79 -34.91
N ILE A 49 16.92 -27.88 -35.19
CA ILE A 49 16.56 -26.78 -34.29
C ILE A 49 15.76 -27.35 -33.12
N ILE A 50 16.28 -27.22 -31.90
CA ILE A 50 15.61 -27.68 -30.66
C ILE A 50 14.94 -26.53 -29.91
N GLN A 51 15.51 -25.32 -29.98
CA GLN A 51 14.97 -24.16 -29.28
C GLN A 51 15.27 -22.90 -30.09
N SER A 52 14.27 -22.04 -30.19
CA SER A 52 14.41 -20.68 -30.73
C SER A 52 14.15 -19.69 -29.60
N SER A 53 15.14 -18.86 -29.28
CA SER A 53 15.01 -17.78 -28.30
C SER A 53 15.15 -16.43 -29.00
N GLY A 54 14.07 -15.65 -29.01
CA GLY A 54 14.08 -14.28 -29.51
C GLY A 54 14.35 -13.27 -28.40
N LYS A 55 15.20 -12.27 -28.67
CA LYS A 55 15.37 -11.10 -27.81
C LYS A 55 15.33 -9.83 -28.66
N CYS A 56 14.65 -8.81 -28.15
CA CYS A 56 14.82 -7.46 -28.67
C CYS A 56 16.17 -6.93 -28.20
N THR A 57 17.03 -6.52 -29.14
CA THR A 57 18.34 -5.94 -28.84
C THR A 57 18.56 -4.70 -29.69
N THR A 58 19.21 -3.72 -29.11
CA THR A 58 19.60 -2.48 -29.78
C THR A 58 21.11 -2.47 -29.98
N GLN A 59 21.56 -1.97 -31.13
CA GLN A 59 22.94 -2.17 -31.56
C GLN A 59 23.96 -1.26 -30.85
N ASN A 60 23.55 -0.07 -30.41
CA ASN A 60 24.40 0.86 -29.67
C ASN A 60 23.52 1.65 -28.68
N CYS A 61 24.01 1.85 -27.45
CA CYS A 61 23.45 2.75 -26.42
C CYS A 61 22.29 2.27 -25.50
N SER A 62 21.70 1.07 -25.62
CA SER A 62 20.66 0.61 -24.66
C SER A 62 21.09 0.73 -23.20
N ASP A 63 22.32 0.31 -22.93
CA ASP A 63 22.80 0.16 -21.57
C ASP A 63 22.95 1.52 -20.87
N ILE A 64 23.23 2.57 -21.65
CA ILE A 64 23.30 3.94 -21.16
C ILE A 64 21.89 4.43 -20.80
N TYR A 65 20.90 4.23 -21.67
CA TYR A 65 19.52 4.65 -21.39
C TYR A 65 18.91 3.90 -20.20
N ILE A 66 19.11 2.59 -20.14
CA ILE A 66 18.70 1.75 -19.02
C ILE A 66 19.42 2.22 -17.74
N GLY A 67 20.72 2.49 -17.83
CA GLY A 67 21.52 3.01 -16.71
C GLY A 67 21.03 4.36 -16.19
N VAL A 68 20.69 5.30 -17.09
CA VAL A 68 20.12 6.61 -16.73
C VAL A 68 18.76 6.45 -16.06
N LEU A 69 17.89 5.58 -16.60
CA LEU A 69 16.58 5.30 -16.03
C LEU A 69 16.71 4.74 -14.60
N TYR A 70 17.55 3.72 -14.41
CA TYR A 70 17.83 3.18 -13.08
C TYR A 70 18.46 4.22 -12.15
N GLY A 71 19.37 5.05 -12.67
CA GLY A 71 20.01 6.13 -11.92
C GLY A 71 18.99 7.13 -11.36
N ILE A 72 18.03 7.57 -12.19
CA ILE A 72 16.94 8.45 -11.76
C ILE A 72 16.09 7.77 -10.68
N GLN A 73 15.72 6.50 -10.86
CA GLN A 73 14.90 5.78 -9.88
C GLN A 73 15.62 5.58 -8.53
N ILE A 74 16.92 5.26 -8.55
CA ILE A 74 17.74 5.14 -7.35
C ILE A 74 17.88 6.50 -6.67
N LEU A 75 18.10 7.58 -7.43
CA LEU A 75 18.19 8.93 -6.88
C LEU A 75 16.90 9.33 -6.15
N VAL A 76 15.74 9.10 -6.77
CA VAL A 76 14.43 9.36 -6.16
C VAL A 76 14.26 8.54 -4.88
N LEU A 77 14.67 7.28 -4.89
CA LEU A 77 14.57 6.40 -3.72
C LEU A 77 15.50 6.84 -2.58
N VAL A 78 16.72 7.28 -2.88
CA VAL A 78 17.66 7.83 -1.90
C VAL A 78 17.13 9.14 -1.31
N LEU A 79 16.57 10.02 -2.14
CA LEU A 79 15.91 11.24 -1.67
C LEU A 79 14.72 10.93 -0.76
N ALA A 80 13.91 9.91 -1.10
CA ALA A 80 12.81 9.47 -0.25
C ALA A 80 13.31 8.93 1.10
N CYS A 81 14.37 8.13 1.11
CA CYS A 81 15.04 7.68 2.34
C CYS A 81 15.58 8.84 3.17
N TRP A 82 16.16 9.85 2.53
CA TRP A 82 16.69 11.05 3.18
C TRP A 82 15.58 11.88 3.83
N GLN A 83 14.50 12.15 3.09
CA GLN A 83 13.33 12.86 3.61
C GLN A 83 12.72 12.11 4.80
N TYR A 84 12.64 10.77 4.70
CA TYR A 84 12.18 9.96 5.81
C TYR A 84 13.11 10.07 7.03
N TYR A 85 14.43 10.03 6.84
CA TYR A 85 15.39 10.14 7.94
C TYR A 85 15.21 11.44 8.71
N ILE A 86 14.97 12.55 8.01
CA ILE A 86 14.66 13.85 8.63
C ILE A 86 13.30 13.79 9.35
N ALA A 87 12.28 13.21 8.71
CA ALA A 87 10.93 13.11 9.26
C ALA A 87 10.85 12.31 10.57
N ARG A 88 11.79 11.39 10.84
CA ARG A 88 11.84 10.65 12.12
C ARG A 88 11.91 11.54 13.36
N LYS A 89 12.44 12.76 13.23
CA LYS A 89 12.56 13.70 14.37
C LYS A 89 11.24 14.41 14.71
N ILE A 90 10.25 14.37 13.83
CA ILE A 90 8.99 15.11 13.96
C ILE A 90 7.88 14.14 14.44
N SER A 91 7.84 13.96 15.75
CA SER A 91 6.70 13.55 16.60
C SER A 91 5.88 12.26 16.35
N VAL A 92 5.92 11.42 17.39
CA VAL A 92 4.94 10.49 18.01
C VAL A 92 3.47 10.43 17.58
N GLU A 93 2.87 11.44 16.93
CA GLU A 93 1.46 11.39 16.51
C GLU A 93 1.22 10.62 15.20
N TYR A 94 2.24 10.48 14.36
CA TYR A 94 2.16 9.73 13.11
C TYR A 94 2.89 8.39 13.21
N SER A 95 2.41 7.48 14.07
CA SER A 95 2.93 6.09 14.10
C SER A 95 2.82 5.38 12.72
N GLU A 96 2.02 5.92 11.78
CA GLU A 96 1.91 5.47 10.39
C GLU A 96 3.18 5.74 9.56
N SER A 97 3.90 6.85 9.80
CA SER A 97 5.08 7.22 9.00
C SER A 97 6.23 6.22 9.18
N THR A 98 6.30 5.58 10.35
CA THR A 98 7.30 4.55 10.65
C THR A 98 7.12 3.32 9.75
N TRP A 99 5.88 2.87 9.51
CA TRP A 99 5.62 1.71 8.66
C TRP A 99 5.94 1.99 7.19
N ILE A 100 5.56 3.17 6.71
CA ILE A 100 5.87 3.63 5.35
C ILE A 100 7.38 3.62 5.11
N SER A 101 8.16 3.95 6.13
CA SER A 101 9.61 3.93 5.99
C SER A 101 10.24 2.57 5.88
N TYR A 102 9.71 1.59 6.61
CA TYR A 102 10.17 0.22 6.49
C TYR A 102 9.83 -0.30 5.10
N ALA A 103 8.69 0.13 4.53
CA ALA A 103 8.38 -0.11 3.14
C ALA A 103 9.44 0.49 2.20
N VAL A 104 9.74 1.78 2.30
CA VAL A 104 10.75 2.43 1.43
C VAL A 104 12.13 1.79 1.57
N LEU A 105 12.57 1.46 2.79
CA LEU A 105 13.84 0.77 3.03
C LEU A 105 13.85 -0.65 2.45
N SER A 106 12.74 -1.38 2.53
CA SER A 106 12.63 -2.72 1.93
C SER A 106 12.73 -2.68 0.40
N VAL A 107 12.17 -1.64 -0.24
CA VAL A 107 12.30 -1.43 -1.69
C VAL A 107 13.74 -1.10 -2.06
N LEU A 108 14.42 -0.26 -1.27
CA LEU A 108 15.84 0.05 -1.48
C LEU A 108 16.71 -1.22 -1.38
N GLN A 109 16.48 -2.05 -0.36
CA GLN A 109 17.20 -3.31 -0.21
C GLN A 109 16.92 -4.27 -1.38
N ALA A 110 15.67 -4.39 -1.82
CA ALA A 110 15.32 -5.22 -2.97
C ALA A 110 16.01 -4.75 -4.27
N MET A 111 16.09 -3.43 -4.49
CA MET A 111 16.81 -2.86 -5.63
C MET A 111 18.31 -3.16 -5.55
N ILE A 112 18.96 -2.92 -4.40
CA ILE A 112 20.39 -3.15 -4.21
C ILE A 112 20.78 -4.62 -4.46
N ILE A 113 19.93 -5.57 -4.07
CA ILE A 113 20.20 -7.01 -4.24
C ILE A 113 19.90 -7.46 -5.69
N SER A 114 18.83 -6.95 -6.30
CA SER A 114 18.38 -7.43 -7.61
C SER A 114 19.25 -7.00 -8.78
N ILE A 115 19.82 -5.79 -8.74
CA ILE A 115 20.70 -5.27 -9.80
C ILE A 115 21.95 -6.16 -10.03
N PRO A 116 22.78 -6.46 -9.01
CA PRO A 116 23.94 -7.32 -9.21
C PRO A 116 23.55 -8.76 -9.56
N LEU A 117 22.40 -9.23 -9.06
CA LEU A 117 21.90 -10.57 -9.37
C LEU A 117 21.53 -10.70 -10.86
N GLU A 118 20.93 -9.66 -11.46
CA GLU A 118 20.59 -9.62 -12.89
C GLU A 118 21.84 -9.51 -13.79
N TYR A 119 22.92 -8.92 -13.27
CA TYR A 119 24.21 -8.81 -13.96
C TYR A 119 25.02 -10.11 -13.92
N MET A 120 25.02 -10.81 -12.78
CA MET A 120 25.80 -12.04 -12.58
C MET A 120 25.25 -13.23 -13.38
N ASP A 121 23.94 -13.27 -13.60
CA ASP A 121 23.30 -14.36 -14.32
C ASP A 121 23.37 -14.18 -15.85
N THR A 122 23.67 -15.26 -16.56
CA THR A 122 23.70 -15.30 -18.03
C THR A 122 22.46 -15.96 -18.63
N GLY A 123 21.66 -16.67 -17.80
CA GLY A 123 20.48 -17.41 -18.23
C GLY A 123 19.27 -16.53 -18.54
N THR A 124 18.51 -16.84 -19.58
CA THR A 124 17.27 -16.11 -19.90
C THR A 124 16.13 -16.41 -18.93
N ALA A 125 15.96 -17.69 -18.57
CA ALA A 125 14.95 -18.13 -17.63
C ALA A 125 15.20 -17.59 -16.21
N SER A 126 16.45 -17.59 -15.77
CA SER A 126 16.86 -17.12 -14.46
C SER A 126 16.64 -15.61 -14.29
N LYS A 127 17.02 -14.78 -15.27
CA LYS A 127 16.69 -13.33 -15.27
C LYS A 127 15.19 -13.05 -15.19
N PHE A 128 14.38 -13.79 -15.94
CA PHE A 128 12.93 -13.64 -15.90
C PHE A 128 12.38 -13.95 -14.50
N PHE A 129 12.85 -15.03 -13.87
CA PHE A 129 12.47 -15.39 -12.52
C PHE A 129 12.88 -14.32 -11.49
N ILE A 130 14.11 -13.81 -11.57
CA ILE A 130 14.61 -12.73 -10.71
C ILE A 130 13.72 -11.48 -10.84
N ASN A 131 13.34 -11.12 -12.06
CA ASN A 131 12.53 -9.93 -12.32
C ASN A 131 11.11 -10.06 -11.77
N ILE A 132 10.45 -11.21 -11.95
CA ILE A 132 9.13 -11.48 -11.34
C ILE A 132 9.21 -11.44 -9.82
N PHE A 133 10.22 -12.10 -9.26
CA PHE A 133 10.39 -12.19 -7.82
C PHE A 133 10.64 -10.81 -7.20
N ARG A 134 11.47 -9.98 -7.85
CA ARG A 134 11.71 -8.57 -7.49
C ARG A 134 10.41 -7.78 -7.43
N ILE A 135 9.61 -7.80 -8.49
CA ILE A 135 8.34 -7.06 -8.56
C ILE A 135 7.37 -7.55 -7.50
N THR A 136 7.25 -8.88 -7.35
CA THR A 136 6.35 -9.51 -6.38
C THR A 136 6.70 -9.10 -4.94
N ILE A 137 7.96 -9.19 -4.54
CA ILE A 137 8.39 -8.81 -3.18
C ILE A 137 8.16 -7.32 -2.92
N VAL A 138 8.50 -6.46 -3.88
CA VAL A 138 8.31 -5.01 -3.74
C VAL A 138 6.83 -4.67 -3.57
N ALA A 139 5.96 -5.25 -4.39
CA ALA A 139 4.51 -5.06 -4.30
C ALA A 139 3.96 -5.56 -2.96
N TRP A 140 4.29 -6.78 -2.57
CA TRP A 140 3.84 -7.36 -1.29
C TRP A 140 4.34 -6.57 -0.09
N SER A 141 5.56 -6.05 -0.13
CA SER A 141 6.12 -5.23 0.94
C SER A 141 5.36 -3.92 1.08
N ILE A 142 5.14 -3.19 -0.02
CA ILE A 142 4.41 -1.91 0.00
C ILE A 142 2.97 -2.11 0.49
N LEU A 143 2.25 -3.08 -0.09
CA LEU A 143 0.88 -3.38 0.33
C LEU A 143 0.82 -3.82 1.79
N GLY A 144 1.71 -4.71 2.21
CA GLY A 144 1.80 -5.19 3.59
C GLY A 144 2.03 -4.04 4.56
N PHE A 145 3.08 -3.26 4.36
CA PHE A 145 3.43 -2.18 5.29
C PHE A 145 2.40 -1.05 5.34
N ILE A 146 1.66 -0.78 4.27
CA ILE A 146 0.61 0.25 4.26
C ILE A 146 -0.71 -0.28 4.86
N PHE A 147 -1.14 -1.48 4.48
CA PHE A 147 -2.46 -1.99 4.87
C PHE A 147 -2.47 -2.68 6.23
N VAL A 148 -1.40 -3.36 6.64
CA VAL A 148 -1.33 -4.07 7.93
C VAL A 148 -1.61 -3.16 9.13
N PRO A 149 -0.94 -2.00 9.32
CA PRO A 149 -1.23 -1.15 10.49
C PRO A 149 -2.68 -0.66 10.49
N LYS A 150 -3.24 -0.37 9.31
CA LYS A 150 -4.63 0.07 9.16
C LYS A 150 -5.63 -1.02 9.53
N ILE A 151 -5.38 -2.27 9.12
CA ILE A 151 -6.21 -3.42 9.46
C ILE A 151 -6.14 -3.71 10.97
N VAL A 152 -4.93 -3.69 11.55
CA VAL A 152 -4.73 -3.92 13.00
C VAL A 152 -5.43 -2.85 13.82
N TYR A 153 -5.30 -1.58 13.43
CA TYR A 153 -5.99 -0.47 14.10
C TYR A 153 -7.52 -0.63 14.07
N LEU A 154 -8.08 -0.93 12.88
CA LEU A 154 -9.52 -1.16 12.72
C LEU A 154 -10.01 -2.42 13.45
N TYR A 155 -9.16 -3.44 13.60
CA TYR A 155 -9.51 -4.65 14.33
C TYR A 155 -9.59 -4.40 15.84
N ASN A 156 -8.62 -3.66 16.38
CA ASN A 156 -8.58 -3.31 17.81
C ASN A 156 -9.75 -2.39 18.21
N ASP A 157 -10.07 -1.38 17.40
CA ASP A 157 -11.23 -0.51 17.64
C ASP A 157 -12.56 -1.31 17.66
N ARG A 158 -12.71 -2.28 16.76
CA ARG A 158 -13.88 -3.18 16.78
C ARG A 158 -13.92 -4.07 18.02
N LYS A 159 -12.77 -4.56 18.49
CA LYS A 159 -12.68 -5.41 19.68
C LYS A 159 -13.09 -4.64 20.94
N GLU A 160 -12.63 -3.41 21.10
CA GLU A 160 -13.03 -2.55 22.23
C GLU A 160 -14.52 -2.23 22.23
N LYS A 161 -15.08 -1.89 21.06
CA LYS A 161 -16.51 -1.63 20.91
C LYS A 161 -17.37 -2.86 21.27
N LYS A 162 -16.94 -4.06 20.85
CA LYS A 162 -17.61 -5.32 21.21
C LYS A 162 -17.49 -5.62 22.71
N GLY A 163 -16.32 -5.40 23.32
CA GLY A 163 -16.09 -5.59 24.75
C GLY A 163 -16.98 -4.69 25.61
N LYS A 164 -17.09 -3.40 25.27
CA LYS A 164 -17.97 -2.44 25.96
C LYS A 164 -19.45 -2.78 25.79
N ALA A 165 -19.86 -3.24 24.60
CA ALA A 165 -21.25 -3.65 24.35
C ALA A 165 -21.63 -4.94 25.11
N PHE A 166 -20.70 -5.89 25.26
CA PHE A 166 -20.93 -7.11 26.03
C PHE A 166 -20.92 -6.84 27.55
N GLY A 167 -19.98 -6.02 28.04
CA GLY A 167 -19.91 -5.63 29.45
C GLY A 167 -21.16 -4.88 29.93
N LYS A 168 -21.73 -3.98 29.12
CA LYS A 168 -23.00 -3.30 29.46
C LYS A 168 -24.20 -4.24 29.59
N LYS A 169 -24.26 -5.33 28.83
CA LYS A 169 -25.36 -6.30 28.93
C LYS A 169 -25.31 -7.07 30.24
N ASN A 170 -24.11 -7.48 30.67
CA ASN A 170 -23.94 -8.24 31.91
C ASN A 170 -24.17 -7.36 33.14
N LEU A 171 -23.68 -6.11 33.13
CA LEU A 171 -23.92 -5.17 34.23
C LEU A 171 -25.42 -4.85 34.40
N SER A 172 -26.14 -4.68 33.29
CA SER A 172 -27.58 -4.43 33.33
C SER A 172 -28.39 -5.63 33.85
N GLU A 173 -27.98 -6.87 33.54
CA GLU A 173 -28.65 -8.06 34.07
C GLU A 173 -28.34 -8.29 35.56
N GLU A 174 -27.12 -7.98 36.02
CA GLU A 174 -26.76 -8.07 37.42
C GLU A 174 -27.44 -6.98 38.27
N GLU A 175 -27.50 -5.73 37.79
CA GLU A 175 -28.27 -4.66 38.44
C GLU A 175 -29.76 -5.01 38.52
N LYS A 176 -30.36 -5.56 37.45
CA LYS A 176 -31.76 -6.00 37.49
C LYS A 176 -32.00 -7.10 38.52
N LYS A 177 -31.09 -8.07 38.66
CA LYS A 177 -31.19 -9.12 39.68
C LYS A 177 -31.09 -8.54 41.09
N ASN A 178 -30.16 -7.62 41.33
CA ASN A 178 -30.00 -6.97 42.63
C ASN A 178 -31.20 -6.08 43.00
N LEU A 179 -31.77 -5.34 42.03
CA LEU A 179 -33.02 -4.59 42.23
C LEU A 179 -34.21 -5.50 42.54
N ALA A 180 -34.32 -6.65 41.87
CA ALA A 180 -35.37 -7.63 42.15
C ALA A 180 -35.27 -8.22 43.57
N ILE A 181 -34.04 -8.48 44.06
CA ILE A 181 -33.81 -8.95 45.43
C ILE A 181 -34.17 -7.88 46.47
N MET A 182 -33.78 -6.61 46.26
CA MET A 182 -34.17 -5.51 47.15
C MET A 182 -35.69 -5.32 47.24
N ASN A 183 -36.39 -5.36 46.09
CA ASN A 183 -37.84 -5.14 46.08
C ASN A 183 -38.61 -6.28 46.79
N LYS A 184 -38.07 -7.52 46.75
CA LYS A 184 -38.64 -8.64 47.51
C LYS A 184 -38.46 -8.50 49.02
N LYS A 185 -37.34 -7.90 49.48
CA LYS A 185 -37.07 -7.69 50.91
C LYS A 185 -37.98 -6.63 51.54
N HIS A 186 -38.38 -5.60 50.79
CA HIS A 186 -39.26 -4.54 51.31
C HIS A 186 -40.74 -4.91 51.41
N ARG A 187 -41.22 -5.94 50.68
CA ARG A 187 -42.63 -6.38 50.76
C ARG A 187 -42.98 -7.22 52.00
N GLY A 188 -42.00 -7.64 52.81
CA GLY A 188 -42.23 -8.43 54.01
C GLY A 188 -42.44 -7.65 55.31
N MET A 189 -42.33 -6.31 55.29
CA MET A 189 -42.15 -5.53 56.53
C MET A 189 -43.10 -4.33 56.66
N THR A 190 -44.25 -4.36 55.97
CA THR A 190 -45.32 -3.36 56.15
C THR A 190 -46.64 -4.04 56.49
N SER A 191 -46.72 -4.64 57.67
CA SER A 191 -47.92 -4.52 58.49
C SER A 191 -47.50 -3.74 59.75
N SER A 192 -48.28 -2.71 60.07
CA SER A 192 -48.12 -1.83 61.24
C SER A 192 -47.02 -0.75 61.14
N ALA A 193 -47.41 0.46 60.71
CA ALA A 193 -47.40 1.63 61.60
C ALA A 193 -47.85 2.91 60.87
N LYS A 194 -48.56 3.70 61.66
CA LYS A 194 -49.27 4.96 61.40
C LYS A 194 -48.28 6.13 61.46
N SER A 195 -48.61 7.21 60.75
CA SER A 195 -48.30 8.61 61.12
C SER A 195 -46.83 9.02 61.24
N THR A 196 -46.41 10.02 60.46
CA THR A 196 -46.29 11.43 60.91
C THR A 196 -45.41 12.19 59.93
N ARG A 197 -45.91 13.36 59.55
CA ARG A 197 -45.31 14.39 58.70
C ARG A 197 -44.26 15.17 59.50
N SER A 198 -43.04 15.34 58.98
CA SER A 198 -42.27 16.56 59.22
C SER A 198 -41.13 16.75 58.21
N SER A 199 -41.03 17.98 57.76
CA SER A 199 -39.91 18.66 57.13
C SER A 199 -38.63 18.65 57.97
N ILE A 200 -37.44 18.69 57.33
CA ILE A 200 -36.34 19.63 57.62
C ILE A 200 -35.14 19.39 56.68
N SER A 201 -34.39 20.48 56.53
CA SER A 201 -33.35 20.89 55.61
C SER A 201 -31.93 20.33 55.82
N SER A 202 -31.12 20.52 54.77
CA SER A 202 -29.71 20.97 54.74
C SER A 202 -28.54 20.03 55.03
N SER A 203 -27.52 20.25 54.19
CA SER A 203 -26.06 20.20 54.40
C SER A 203 -25.28 18.88 54.33
N GLU A 204 -24.38 18.91 53.34
CA GLU A 204 -22.94 18.63 53.39
C GLU A 204 -22.40 17.22 53.08
N ASP A 205 -21.53 17.25 52.06
CA ASP A 205 -20.23 16.60 51.91
C ASP A 205 -20.10 15.10 51.68
N GLY A 206 -19.40 14.75 50.60
CA GLY A 206 -18.88 13.39 50.40
C GLY A 206 -18.54 13.01 48.97
N ALA A 207 -17.52 13.67 48.40
CA ALA A 207 -16.63 13.21 47.32
C ALA A 207 -17.10 12.05 46.41
N ARG A 208 -17.59 12.39 45.21
CA ARG A 208 -17.53 11.50 44.04
C ARG A 208 -16.44 11.97 43.08
N PHE A 209 -15.31 11.28 43.17
CA PHE A 209 -14.27 11.27 42.16
C PHE A 209 -14.80 10.60 40.90
N VAL A 210 -15.28 11.42 39.97
CA VAL A 210 -15.64 11.01 38.60
C VAL A 210 -14.49 11.46 37.71
N ILE A 211 -13.64 10.51 37.31
CA ILE A 211 -12.75 10.72 36.16
C ILE A 211 -13.62 10.67 34.90
N ALA A 212 -14.23 11.80 34.57
CA ALA A 212 -14.67 12.10 33.22
C ALA A 212 -13.55 12.90 32.56
N SER A 213 -12.70 12.23 31.77
CA SER A 213 -11.80 12.90 30.84
C SER A 213 -12.62 13.52 29.72
N THR A 214 -13.22 14.68 30.03
CA THR A 214 -13.89 15.53 29.06
C THR A 214 -12.80 16.36 28.40
N TYR A 215 -12.42 15.99 27.17
CA TYR A 215 -11.62 16.84 26.31
C TYR A 215 -12.50 18.03 25.89
N GLN A 216 -12.33 19.16 26.59
CA GLN A 216 -12.95 20.43 26.24
C GLN A 216 -12.12 21.06 25.12
N ASP A 217 -12.65 20.97 23.90
CA ASP A 217 -12.18 21.75 22.76
C ASP A 217 -12.59 23.23 22.92
N LYS A 218 -11.65 24.14 22.69
CA LYS A 218 -11.72 25.57 23.01
C LYS A 218 -12.44 26.42 21.96
N THR A 219 -13.30 25.83 21.14
CA THR A 219 -14.10 26.60 20.18
C THR A 219 -15.58 26.37 20.42
N GLY A 220 -16.18 27.26 21.20
CA GLY A 220 -17.62 27.33 21.48
C GLY A 220 -18.43 27.65 20.22
N LYS A 221 -18.56 26.69 19.31
CA LYS A 221 -19.49 26.72 18.19
C LYS A 221 -20.17 25.36 18.08
N ILE A 222 -21.39 25.30 18.63
CA ILE A 222 -22.29 24.17 18.44
C ILE A 222 -22.85 24.29 17.01
N GLU A 223 -22.13 23.75 16.02
CA GLU A 223 -22.76 23.41 14.75
C GLU A 223 -23.56 22.12 14.94
N LYS A 224 -24.87 22.22 14.70
CA LYS A 224 -25.77 21.07 14.61
C LYS A 224 -25.32 20.20 13.43
N GLY A 225 -24.52 19.18 13.73
CA GLY A 225 -24.05 18.19 12.78
C GLY A 225 -25.23 17.55 12.05
N LYS A 226 -25.30 17.81 10.74
CA LYS A 226 -26.16 17.09 9.81
C LYS A 226 -25.77 15.62 9.87
N SER A 227 -26.78 14.77 10.07
CA SER A 227 -26.74 13.31 9.94
C SER A 227 -26.04 12.92 8.64
N PHE A 228 -24.76 12.54 8.73
CA PHE A 228 -24.02 11.97 7.61
C PHE A 228 -24.48 10.52 7.45
N ALA A 229 -25.38 10.30 6.49
CA ALA A 229 -25.82 8.97 6.08
C ALA A 229 -24.59 8.12 5.67
N PRO A 230 -24.60 6.80 5.91
CA PRO A 230 -23.45 5.97 5.64
C PRO A 230 -23.23 5.84 4.13
N ALA A 231 -22.15 6.46 3.64
CA ALA A 231 -21.59 6.31 2.30
C ALA A 231 -20.99 4.90 2.07
N ARG A 232 -21.76 3.86 2.36
CA ARG A 232 -21.37 2.45 2.15
C ARG A 232 -21.76 1.90 0.79
N ALA A 233 -22.56 2.63 0.01
CA ALA A 233 -23.01 2.18 -1.31
C ALA A 233 -22.09 2.63 -2.47
N THR A 234 -21.27 3.67 -2.30
CA THR A 234 -20.45 4.22 -3.39
C THR A 234 -19.09 3.52 -3.55
N ILE A 235 -18.56 2.92 -2.48
CA ILE A 235 -17.24 2.25 -2.51
C ILE A 235 -17.31 0.90 -3.24
N ALA A 236 -18.46 0.20 -3.22
CA ALA A 236 -18.64 -1.05 -3.94
C ALA A 236 -18.68 -0.89 -5.47
N LYS A 237 -18.96 0.32 -5.98
CA LYS A 237 -18.96 0.60 -7.42
C LYS A 237 -17.59 1.02 -7.97
N ALA A 238 -16.68 1.52 -7.13
CA ALA A 238 -15.33 1.89 -7.56
C ALA A 238 -14.41 0.67 -7.69
N ILE A 239 -14.53 -0.32 -6.79
CA ILE A 239 -13.68 -1.51 -6.80
C ILE A 239 -13.99 -2.42 -8.01
N ILE A 240 -15.24 -2.44 -8.50
CA ILE A 240 -15.62 -3.23 -9.70
C ILE A 240 -15.21 -2.52 -11.00
N PHE A 241 -15.00 -1.19 -10.99
CA PHE A 241 -14.60 -0.43 -12.17
C PHE A 241 -13.09 -0.52 -12.45
N GLU A 242 -12.27 -0.71 -11.42
CA GLU A 242 -10.81 -0.84 -11.56
C GLU A 242 -10.39 -2.24 -12.02
N GLU A 243 -11.17 -3.27 -11.69
CA GLU A 243 -10.95 -4.66 -12.14
C GLU A 243 -11.40 -4.92 -13.59
N SER A 244 -12.16 -3.99 -14.20
CA SER A 244 -12.62 -4.13 -15.59
C SER A 244 -11.73 -3.45 -16.64
N GLN A 245 -10.70 -2.68 -16.23
CA GLN A 245 -9.74 -2.08 -17.17
C GLN A 245 -8.52 -2.98 -17.48
N GLU A 246 -8.28 -4.05 -16.70
CA GLU A 246 -7.17 -4.99 -16.96
C GLU A 246 -7.57 -6.17 -17.88
N ALA A 247 -8.84 -6.27 -18.27
CA ALA A 247 -9.35 -7.40 -19.07
C ALA A 247 -9.55 -7.11 -20.57
N GLU A 248 -9.32 -5.87 -21.05
CA GLU A 248 -9.65 -5.47 -22.42
C GLU A 248 -8.46 -4.87 -23.21
N GLU A 249 -7.28 -5.49 -23.16
CA GLU A 249 -6.24 -5.19 -24.16
C GLU A 249 -5.30 -6.36 -24.48
N VAL A 250 -5.85 -7.53 -24.88
CA VAL A 250 -5.08 -8.51 -25.66
C VAL A 250 -5.95 -9.09 -26.77
N LYS A 251 -6.34 -8.23 -27.72
CA LYS A 251 -6.73 -8.68 -29.06
C LYS A 251 -5.71 -8.16 -30.05
N ALA A 252 -4.57 -8.83 -30.09
CA ALA A 252 -3.54 -8.57 -31.09
C ALA A 252 -4.13 -8.78 -32.50
N PRO A 253 -4.07 -7.79 -33.39
CA PRO A 253 -4.37 -8.00 -34.80
C PRO A 253 -3.31 -8.95 -35.38
N ALA A 254 -3.75 -10.09 -35.89
CA ALA A 254 -2.93 -10.97 -36.72
C ALA A 254 -2.48 -10.19 -37.96
N THR A 255 -1.31 -9.57 -37.88
CA THR A 255 -0.64 -9.00 -39.04
C THR A 255 0.03 -10.13 -39.81
N PRO A 256 -0.24 -10.27 -41.11
CA PRO A 256 0.40 -11.29 -41.93
C PRO A 256 1.89 -10.97 -42.05
N ILE A 257 2.72 -11.89 -41.58
CA ILE A 257 4.17 -11.84 -41.71
C ILE A 257 4.51 -11.76 -43.21
N PRO A 258 5.12 -10.67 -43.70
CA PRO A 258 5.63 -10.64 -45.06
C PRO A 258 6.80 -11.61 -45.14
N SER A 259 6.62 -12.69 -45.91
CA SER A 259 7.69 -13.56 -46.38
C SER A 259 8.62 -12.74 -47.28
N LYS A 260 9.57 -12.02 -46.70
CA LYS A 260 10.67 -11.40 -47.42
C LYS A 260 11.95 -12.09 -47.00
N ASP A 261 12.44 -12.90 -47.92
CA ASP A 261 13.84 -13.24 -48.15
C ASP A 261 14.75 -13.09 -46.93
N VAL A 262 14.74 -14.13 -46.09
CA VAL A 262 15.88 -14.42 -45.23
C VAL A 262 17.07 -14.65 -46.16
N LYS A 263 17.81 -13.56 -46.44
CA LYS A 263 19.18 -13.66 -46.93
C LYS A 263 19.93 -14.48 -45.89
N ARG A 264 20.14 -15.75 -46.25
CA ARG A 264 20.89 -16.75 -45.51
C ARG A 264 22.35 -16.27 -45.46
N VAL A 265 22.68 -15.41 -44.51
CA VAL A 265 24.07 -15.10 -44.19
C VAL A 265 24.59 -16.30 -43.40
N ASN A 266 25.03 -17.31 -44.14
CA ASN A 266 25.89 -18.37 -43.62
C ASN A 266 27.23 -17.73 -43.26
N SER A 267 27.33 -17.09 -42.10
CA SER A 267 28.62 -16.94 -41.43
C SER A 267 28.88 -18.25 -40.69
N TYR A 268 29.41 -19.23 -41.43
CA TYR A 268 30.22 -20.28 -40.83
C TYR A 268 31.41 -19.55 -40.18
N GLY A 269 31.34 -19.38 -38.87
CA GLY A 269 32.48 -19.04 -38.05
C GLY A 269 33.49 -20.16 -38.20
N ASP A 270 34.52 -19.85 -38.99
CA ASP A 270 35.70 -20.66 -39.18
C ASP A 270 36.32 -20.99 -37.81
N GLY A 271 36.74 -22.23 -37.66
CA GLY A 271 37.33 -22.71 -36.42
C GLY A 271 38.66 -22.03 -36.16
N SER A 272 38.88 -21.65 -34.90
CA SER A 272 40.24 -21.57 -34.36
C SER A 272 40.31 -22.43 -33.10
N PRO A 273 41.16 -23.47 -33.07
CA PRO A 273 41.57 -24.10 -31.83
C PRO A 273 42.60 -23.19 -31.16
N PHE A 274 42.48 -23.00 -29.85
CA PHE A 274 43.53 -22.86 -28.82
C PHE A 274 42.93 -22.19 -27.58
#